data_AF-A0A356FY71-F1
#
_entry.id   AF-A0A356FY71-F1
#
_cell.length_a   1.000
_cell.length_b   1.000
_cell.length_c   1.000
_cell.angle_alpha   90.00
_cell.angle_beta   90.00
_cell.angle_gamma   90.00
#
_symmetry.space_group_name_H-M   'P 1'
#
loop_
_entity.id
_entity.type
_entity.pdbx_description
1 polymer ?
#
loop_
_entity_poly.entity_id
_entity_poly.type
_entity_poly.pdbx_seq_one_letter_code
_entity_poly.pdbx_strand_id
1 'polypeptide(L)'
;LKAFIHGVCRHFTNKELLLPSIAAWWGGQTAEAEYLAEHQRSLRFFHAFTGAETDPSDADLRHHPERYVGQERVNASEMPIVRNGTFENARVRLRIPVVYDSGAYRVMTGGLAFTATKDSVGVCDVWVKAPVSAARPVSRAASVAPTRNAFELTSRIADNMYWLGRNLERSEQLARLLRVALTRATQGSDFPDPNDVATLLCVLALEGHLPFADFQDSAEREKALKTLKKIMCSETYCFGLRFLFKRLNEMADQLHDRLSMDTWELFTSLAPLLPEESANYPVVLNRLDSIIVRQNALSGLIHEDMTRDHGWRFLEIGRRLERGLQILNLLSGIQSCKIAGFEASLESLLETSDSRMTYRARYMNVPSVPLVVDLLVCDKSNPRSLIFQIKELRRAIDALERESRTPFLFAEENKILRDTAKVLEDIDIATVDLPALTADLRGRMQSFSDTLTLSCFVHNTSTRQGPAYNKGKLK
;
A
#
# COMPACT_ATOMS: atom_id res chain seq x y z
N LEU A 1 -22.29 -20.81 -4.25
CA LEU A 1 -22.45 -20.66 -5.72
C LEU A 1 -22.10 -21.94 -6.49
N LYS A 2 -20.91 -22.53 -6.35
CA LYS A 2 -20.54 -23.76 -7.09
C LYS A 2 -21.54 -24.91 -6.96
N ALA A 3 -22.09 -25.16 -5.76
CA ALA A 3 -23.11 -26.19 -5.52
C ALA A 3 -24.41 -25.98 -6.33
N PHE A 4 -24.68 -24.75 -6.78
CA PHE A 4 -25.94 -24.40 -7.45
C PHE A 4 -25.77 -24.09 -8.94
N ILE A 5 -24.55 -24.11 -9.48
CA ILE A 5 -24.26 -23.55 -10.81
C ILE A 5 -25.04 -24.25 -11.94
N HIS A 6 -25.31 -25.55 -11.81
CA HIS A 6 -26.13 -26.30 -12.75
C HIS A 6 -27.59 -25.82 -12.73
N GLY A 7 -28.17 -25.62 -11.54
CA GLY A 7 -29.51 -25.08 -11.38
C GLY A 7 -29.63 -23.63 -11.86
N VAL A 8 -28.63 -22.80 -11.57
CA VAL A 8 -28.52 -21.41 -12.06
C VAL A 8 -28.47 -21.38 -13.60
N CYS A 9 -27.66 -22.24 -14.21
CA CYS A 9 -27.58 -22.34 -15.68
C CYS A 9 -28.95 -22.70 -16.29
N ARG A 10 -29.63 -23.70 -15.75
CA ARG A 10 -30.99 -24.07 -16.18
C ARG A 10 -31.98 -22.92 -16.01
N HIS A 11 -31.97 -22.24 -14.87
CA HIS A 11 -32.90 -21.15 -14.59
C HIS A 11 -32.75 -19.98 -15.57
N PHE A 12 -31.52 -19.56 -15.87
CA PHE A 12 -31.27 -18.40 -16.73
C PHE A 12 -31.22 -18.71 -18.24
N THR A 13 -30.84 -19.93 -18.62
CA THR A 13 -30.60 -20.27 -20.04
C THR A 13 -31.52 -21.35 -20.59
N ASN A 14 -32.29 -22.01 -19.72
CA ASN A 14 -33.09 -23.19 -20.04
C ASN A 14 -32.28 -24.34 -20.70
N LYS A 15 -30.97 -24.39 -20.42
CA LYS A 15 -30.03 -25.37 -20.95
C LYS A 15 -29.18 -25.97 -19.83
N GLU A 16 -28.74 -27.20 -20.05
CA GLU A 16 -27.75 -27.84 -19.18
C GLU A 16 -26.37 -27.22 -19.34
N LEU A 17 -25.59 -27.28 -18.27
CA LEU A 17 -24.24 -26.73 -18.24
C LEU A 17 -23.30 -27.64 -19.07
N LEU A 18 -22.76 -27.10 -20.17
CA LEU A 18 -21.90 -27.85 -21.10
C LEU A 18 -20.55 -28.24 -20.51
N LEU A 19 -19.96 -27.39 -19.67
CA LEU A 19 -18.73 -27.68 -18.93
C LEU A 19 -19.11 -27.94 -17.48
N PRO A 20 -19.19 -29.21 -17.05
CA PRO A 20 -19.66 -29.55 -15.72
C PRO A 20 -18.74 -28.92 -14.66
N SER A 21 -19.34 -28.40 -13.60
CA SER A 21 -18.58 -28.00 -12.42
C SER A 21 -18.18 -29.23 -11.63
N ILE A 22 -17.13 -29.09 -10.81
CA ILE A 22 -16.83 -30.06 -9.75
C ILE A 22 -18.06 -30.22 -8.88
N ALA A 23 -18.44 -31.47 -8.58
CA ALA A 23 -19.55 -31.78 -7.70
C ALA A 23 -19.31 -31.14 -6.33
N ALA A 24 -20.31 -30.40 -5.86
CA ALA A 24 -20.21 -29.60 -4.64
C ALA A 24 -21.52 -29.66 -3.87
N TRP A 25 -21.43 -29.90 -2.57
CA TRP A 25 -22.56 -30.03 -1.65
C TRP A 25 -22.42 -28.98 -0.57
N TRP A 26 -23.47 -28.20 -0.34
CA TRP A 26 -23.50 -27.18 0.71
C TRP A 26 -24.35 -27.68 1.87
N GLY A 27 -23.79 -27.71 3.08
CA GLY A 27 -24.46 -28.26 4.26
C GLY A 27 -25.61 -27.41 4.80
N GLY A 28 -26.04 -26.35 4.08
CA GLY A 28 -27.26 -25.62 4.43
C GLY A 28 -28.56 -26.36 4.08
N GLN A 29 -28.46 -27.48 3.35
CA GLN A 29 -29.59 -28.35 3.00
C GLN A 29 -29.43 -29.71 3.69
N THR A 30 -30.52 -30.30 4.17
CA THR A 30 -30.49 -31.48 5.04
C THR A 30 -29.82 -32.69 4.40
N ALA A 31 -30.17 -33.03 3.16
CA ALA A 31 -29.59 -34.18 2.46
C ALA A 31 -28.09 -33.98 2.16
N GLU A 32 -27.70 -32.76 1.80
CA GLU A 32 -26.32 -32.38 1.57
C GLU A 32 -25.50 -32.39 2.86
N ALA A 33 -26.07 -31.95 3.99
CA ALA A 33 -25.41 -32.00 5.29
C ALA A 33 -25.12 -33.44 5.73
N GLU A 34 -26.08 -34.35 5.55
CA GLU A 34 -25.90 -35.79 5.79
C GLU A 34 -24.78 -36.35 4.89
N TYR A 35 -24.81 -36.02 3.60
CA TYR A 35 -23.79 -36.45 2.65
C TYR A 35 -22.37 -35.97 3.04
N LEU A 36 -22.24 -34.70 3.48
CA LEU A 36 -20.96 -34.14 3.94
C LEU A 36 -20.41 -34.89 5.15
N ALA A 37 -21.26 -35.25 6.11
CA ALA A 37 -20.86 -35.99 7.30
C ALA A 37 -20.43 -37.43 6.97
N GLU A 38 -21.16 -38.12 6.08
CA GLU A 38 -20.85 -39.50 5.67
C GLU A 38 -19.56 -39.60 4.83
N HIS A 39 -19.29 -38.58 3.99
CA HIS A 39 -18.21 -38.61 3.00
C HIS A 39 -17.04 -37.68 3.33
N GLN A 40 -16.87 -37.30 4.60
CA GLN A 40 -15.87 -36.32 5.03
C GLN A 40 -14.43 -36.64 4.53
N ARG A 41 -14.05 -37.93 4.52
CA ARG A 41 -12.69 -38.33 4.10
C ARG A 41 -12.44 -38.25 2.59
N SER A 42 -13.48 -38.34 1.76
CA SER A 42 -13.37 -38.33 0.29
C SER A 42 -13.55 -36.94 -0.31
N LEU A 43 -14.04 -35.98 0.47
CA LEU A 43 -14.25 -34.60 0.03
C LEU A 43 -13.06 -33.68 0.39
N ARG A 44 -13.04 -32.50 -0.23
CA ARG A 44 -12.31 -31.32 0.26
C ARG A 44 -13.32 -30.29 0.75
N PHE A 45 -13.04 -29.69 1.89
CA PHE A 45 -13.95 -28.73 2.51
C PHE A 45 -13.49 -27.30 2.36
N PHE A 46 -14.47 -26.43 2.17
CA PHE A 46 -14.30 -24.99 2.12
C PHE A 46 -15.33 -24.33 3.02
N HIS A 47 -14.94 -23.25 3.68
CA HIS A 47 -15.88 -22.43 4.44
C HIS A 47 -16.79 -21.66 3.47
N ALA A 48 -18.10 -21.76 3.66
CA ALA A 48 -19.12 -21.31 2.70
C ALA A 48 -19.09 -19.80 2.41
N PHE A 49 -18.69 -18.98 3.40
CA PHE A 49 -18.71 -17.52 3.29
C PHE A 49 -17.36 -16.92 2.85
N THR A 50 -16.25 -17.53 3.27
CA THR A 50 -14.91 -16.99 2.98
C THR A 50 -14.25 -17.69 1.80
N GLY A 51 -14.71 -18.90 1.44
CA GLY A 51 -14.11 -19.73 0.41
C GLY A 51 -12.75 -20.32 0.78
N ALA A 52 -12.28 -20.12 2.02
CA ALA A 52 -11.04 -20.68 2.51
C ALA A 52 -11.15 -22.20 2.65
N GLU A 53 -10.09 -22.92 2.28
CA GLU A 53 -10.00 -24.36 2.55
C GLU A 53 -9.92 -24.61 4.06
N THR A 54 -10.61 -25.64 4.53
CA THR A 54 -10.75 -25.98 5.95
C THR A 54 -10.86 -27.48 6.11
N ASP A 55 -10.62 -27.98 7.33
CA ASP A 55 -10.80 -29.39 7.69
C ASP A 55 -11.78 -29.46 8.88
N PRO A 56 -13.10 -29.49 8.63
CA PRO A 56 -14.11 -29.45 9.69
C PRO A 56 -14.09 -30.75 10.47
N SER A 57 -14.30 -30.68 11.79
CA SER A 57 -14.51 -31.88 12.60
C SER A 57 -15.91 -32.47 12.39
N ASP A 58 -16.09 -33.71 12.84
CA ASP A 58 -17.39 -34.36 12.91
C ASP A 58 -18.43 -33.52 13.70
N ALA A 59 -17.98 -32.84 14.76
CA ALA A 59 -18.85 -31.97 15.55
C ALA A 59 -19.25 -30.72 14.74
N ASP A 60 -18.33 -30.13 13.98
CA ASP A 60 -18.61 -28.97 13.13
C ASP A 60 -19.64 -29.29 12.05
N LEU A 61 -19.51 -30.45 11.39
CA LEU A 61 -20.46 -30.90 10.37
C LEU A 61 -21.83 -31.27 10.94
N ARG A 62 -21.92 -31.65 12.23
CA ARG A 62 -23.21 -31.92 12.88
C ARG A 62 -23.90 -30.66 13.39
N HIS A 63 -23.14 -29.73 13.98
CA HIS A 63 -23.71 -28.56 14.66
C HIS A 63 -23.82 -27.34 13.76
N HIS A 64 -22.93 -27.19 12.77
CA HIS A 64 -22.87 -26.03 11.88
C HIS A 64 -22.60 -26.42 10.41
N PRO A 65 -23.32 -27.39 9.81
CA PRO A 65 -23.08 -27.83 8.44
C PRO A 65 -23.25 -26.70 7.41
N GLU A 66 -24.08 -25.69 7.69
CA GLU A 66 -24.33 -24.55 6.81
C GLU A 66 -23.09 -23.70 6.52
N ARG A 67 -22.07 -23.80 7.38
CA ARG A 67 -20.80 -23.08 7.20
C ARG A 67 -19.85 -23.77 6.23
N TYR A 68 -20.20 -24.95 5.72
CA TYR A 68 -19.28 -25.78 4.94
C TYR A 68 -19.83 -26.17 3.58
N VAL A 69 -18.91 -26.21 2.62
CA VAL A 69 -19.13 -26.76 1.28
C VAL A 69 -18.11 -27.87 1.06
N GLY A 70 -18.57 -29.09 0.85
CA GLY A 70 -17.73 -30.19 0.38
C GLY A 70 -17.65 -30.18 -1.15
N GLN A 71 -16.46 -30.40 -1.69
CA GLN A 71 -16.21 -30.60 -3.11
C GLN A 71 -15.56 -31.96 -3.32
N GLU A 72 -15.93 -32.61 -4.42
CA GLU A 72 -15.27 -33.85 -4.85
C GLU A 72 -13.77 -33.63 -5.09
N ARG A 73 -12.97 -34.63 -4.73
CA ARG A 73 -11.54 -34.65 -5.06
C ARG A 73 -11.35 -35.03 -6.53
N VAL A 74 -11.01 -34.04 -7.35
CA VAL A 74 -10.74 -34.25 -8.78
C VAL A 74 -9.26 -34.54 -9.00
N ASN A 75 -8.98 -35.59 -9.76
CA ASN A 75 -7.63 -35.84 -10.29
C ASN A 75 -7.34 -34.83 -11.40
N ALA A 76 -6.41 -33.91 -11.14
CA ALA A 76 -5.98 -32.95 -12.13
C ALA A 76 -5.25 -33.68 -13.29
N SER A 77 -5.48 -33.22 -14.52
CA SER A 77 -4.66 -33.64 -15.66
C SER A 77 -3.20 -33.24 -15.44
N GLU A 78 -2.29 -34.01 -16.03
CA GLU A 78 -0.85 -33.76 -15.96
C GLU A 78 -0.32 -33.29 -17.31
N MET A 79 0.71 -32.45 -17.27
CA MET A 79 1.46 -31.97 -18.43
C MET A 79 2.95 -32.13 -18.16
N PRO A 80 3.76 -32.51 -19.16
CA PRO A 80 5.22 -32.54 -19.01
C PRO A 80 5.77 -31.12 -18.89
N ILE A 81 6.66 -30.92 -17.91
CA ILE A 81 7.45 -29.71 -17.75
C ILE A 81 8.94 -30.07 -17.73
N VAL A 82 9.80 -29.10 -18.07
CA VAL A 82 11.25 -29.28 -18.02
C VAL A 82 11.79 -28.55 -16.79
N ARG A 83 12.49 -29.29 -15.94
CA ARG A 83 13.16 -28.75 -14.75
C ARG A 83 14.58 -29.30 -14.70
N ASN A 84 15.58 -28.43 -14.56
CA ASN A 84 17.00 -28.82 -14.50
C ASN A 84 17.44 -29.76 -15.65
N GLY A 85 16.85 -29.60 -16.84
CA GLY A 85 17.14 -30.44 -18.00
C GLY A 85 16.46 -31.81 -18.03
N THR A 86 15.63 -32.15 -17.03
CA THR A 86 14.83 -33.39 -17.01
C THR A 86 13.34 -33.10 -17.17
N PHE A 87 12.58 -34.07 -17.68
CA PHE A 87 11.13 -33.98 -17.78
C PHE A 87 10.47 -34.50 -16.49
N GLU A 88 9.50 -33.74 -15.97
CA GLU A 88 8.64 -34.16 -14.86
C GLU A 88 7.17 -33.87 -15.19
N ASN A 89 6.25 -34.64 -14.62
CA ASN A 89 4.81 -34.38 -14.77
C ASN A 89 4.35 -33.36 -13.73
N ALA A 90 3.63 -32.33 -14.16
CA ALA A 90 3.01 -31.36 -13.28
C ALA A 90 1.50 -31.34 -13.46
N ARG A 91 0.76 -31.19 -12.36
CA ARG A 91 -0.69 -30.99 -12.41
C ARG A 91 -0.98 -29.66 -13.08
N VAL A 92 -1.91 -29.65 -14.04
CA VAL A 92 -2.23 -28.46 -14.83
C VAL A 92 -3.64 -27.94 -14.53
N ARG A 93 -3.77 -26.62 -14.45
CA ARG A 93 -5.05 -25.92 -14.42
C ARG A 93 -5.06 -24.85 -15.51
N LEU A 94 -6.05 -24.91 -16.38
CA LEU A 94 -6.21 -23.93 -17.45
C LEU A 94 -7.09 -22.75 -17.00
N ARG A 95 -6.70 -21.54 -17.40
CA ARG A 95 -7.54 -20.35 -17.34
C ARG A 95 -7.71 -19.80 -18.74
N ILE A 96 -8.94 -19.90 -19.25
CA ILE A 96 -9.32 -19.45 -20.58
C ILE A 96 -10.15 -18.17 -20.42
N PRO A 97 -9.65 -17.01 -20.90
CA PRO A 97 -10.39 -15.76 -20.82
C PRO A 97 -11.64 -15.78 -21.71
N VAL A 98 -12.74 -15.26 -21.16
CA VAL A 98 -13.97 -14.98 -21.91
C VAL A 98 -14.20 -13.48 -21.85
N VAL A 99 -14.37 -12.87 -23.02
CA VAL A 99 -14.58 -11.43 -23.17
C VAL A 99 -16.01 -11.19 -23.62
N TYR A 100 -16.71 -10.24 -23.01
CA TYR A 100 -17.96 -9.73 -23.53
C TYR A 100 -17.67 -8.53 -24.43
N ASP A 101 -18.03 -8.64 -25.71
CA ASP A 101 -17.83 -7.58 -26.69
C ASP A 101 -19.07 -7.48 -27.58
N SER A 102 -19.54 -6.24 -27.78
CA SER A 102 -20.58 -5.91 -28.75
C SER A 102 -21.87 -6.76 -28.63
N GLY A 103 -22.27 -7.08 -27.39
CA GLY A 103 -23.49 -7.86 -27.14
C GLY A 103 -23.30 -9.37 -27.00
N ALA A 104 -22.10 -9.90 -27.22
CA ALA A 104 -21.83 -11.33 -27.21
C ALA A 104 -20.59 -11.71 -26.37
N TYR A 105 -20.66 -12.87 -25.72
CA TYR A 105 -19.48 -13.49 -25.11
C TYR A 105 -18.63 -14.19 -26.17
N ARG A 106 -17.33 -13.97 -26.14
CA ARG A 106 -16.32 -14.61 -26.99
C ARG A 106 -15.23 -15.22 -26.12
N VAL A 107 -14.98 -16.51 -26.34
CA VAL A 107 -13.83 -17.20 -25.73
C VAL A 107 -12.59 -16.84 -26.53
N MET A 108 -11.52 -16.40 -25.85
CA MET A 108 -10.27 -16.08 -26.53
C MET A 108 -9.58 -17.37 -27.01
N THR A 109 -8.94 -17.32 -28.17
CA THR A 109 -8.13 -18.43 -28.70
C THR A 109 -6.79 -18.47 -27.98
N GLY A 110 -6.75 -19.16 -26.84
CA GLY A 110 -5.58 -19.28 -25.99
C GLY A 110 -5.94 -19.13 -24.52
N GLY A 111 -4.92 -19.09 -23.67
CA GLY A 111 -5.09 -18.97 -22.24
C GLY A 111 -3.78 -19.21 -21.49
N LEU A 112 -3.91 -19.30 -20.17
CA LEU A 112 -2.79 -19.58 -19.28
C LEU A 112 -2.94 -20.97 -18.67
N ALA A 113 -1.90 -21.77 -18.75
CA ALA A 113 -1.77 -23.03 -18.03
C ALA A 113 -0.96 -22.79 -16.76
N PHE A 114 -1.56 -23.02 -15.60
CA PHE A 114 -0.85 -23.01 -14.32
C PHE A 114 -0.42 -24.43 -14.00
N THR A 115 0.87 -24.65 -13.81
CA THR A 115 1.44 -25.95 -13.45
C THR A 115 1.84 -25.96 -11.99
N ALA A 116 1.67 -27.10 -11.32
CA ALA A 116 2.10 -27.29 -9.95
C ALA A 116 2.70 -28.69 -9.76
N THR A 117 3.90 -28.73 -9.18
CA THR A 117 4.51 -29.92 -8.59
C THR A 117 4.49 -29.79 -7.06
N LYS A 118 5.15 -30.71 -6.35
CA LYS A 118 5.32 -30.59 -4.90
C LYS A 118 6.16 -29.37 -4.50
N ASP A 119 7.12 -28.98 -5.35
CA ASP A 119 8.17 -28.02 -4.99
C ASP A 119 8.17 -26.76 -5.88
N SER A 120 7.35 -26.72 -6.93
CA SER A 120 7.36 -25.62 -7.90
C SER A 120 5.97 -25.32 -8.46
N VAL A 121 5.75 -24.05 -8.79
CA VAL A 121 4.61 -23.58 -9.58
C VAL A 121 5.12 -22.89 -10.83
N GLY A 122 4.39 -23.02 -11.93
CA GLY A 122 4.76 -22.44 -13.21
C GLY A 122 3.55 -21.92 -13.99
N VAL A 123 3.84 -21.12 -15.02
CA VAL A 123 2.85 -20.65 -15.98
C VAL A 123 3.36 -20.94 -17.38
N CYS A 124 2.51 -21.53 -18.22
CA CYS A 124 2.80 -21.87 -19.61
C CYS A 124 1.70 -21.34 -20.53
N ASP A 125 2.05 -21.15 -21.80
CA ASP A 125 1.10 -20.78 -22.84
C ASP A 125 0.17 -21.94 -23.20
N VAL A 126 -1.08 -21.63 -23.52
CA VAL A 126 -2.05 -22.60 -24.07
C VAL A 126 -2.20 -22.39 -25.56
N TRP A 127 -1.73 -23.36 -26.35
CA TRP A 127 -1.84 -23.33 -27.80
C TRP A 127 -3.15 -23.99 -28.26
N VAL A 128 -4.00 -23.21 -28.93
CA VAL A 128 -5.24 -23.71 -29.54
C VAL A 128 -5.01 -23.91 -31.03
N LYS A 129 -5.16 -25.15 -31.51
CA LYS A 129 -5.02 -25.46 -32.93
C LYS A 129 -6.18 -24.81 -33.71
N ALA A 130 -5.87 -23.87 -34.59
CA ALA A 130 -6.85 -23.21 -35.46
C ALA A 130 -6.74 -23.74 -36.91
N PRO A 131 -7.85 -23.81 -37.67
CA PRO A 131 -7.80 -24.10 -39.10
C PRO A 131 -7.04 -23.00 -39.85
N VAL A 132 -6.35 -23.35 -40.95
CA VAL A 132 -5.48 -22.43 -41.72
C VAL A 132 -6.24 -21.17 -42.19
N SER A 133 -7.55 -21.25 -42.39
CA SER A 133 -8.41 -20.11 -42.78
C SER A 133 -8.71 -19.10 -41.65
N ALA A 134 -8.38 -19.43 -40.40
CA ALA A 134 -8.53 -18.52 -39.25
C ALA A 134 -7.38 -17.51 -39.13
N ALA A 135 -6.29 -17.70 -39.88
CA ALA A 135 -5.24 -16.71 -40.04
C ALA A 135 -5.76 -15.57 -40.93
N ARG A 136 -6.59 -14.69 -40.37
CA ARG A 136 -6.73 -13.35 -40.95
C ARG A 136 -5.33 -12.73 -40.86
N PRO A 137 -4.69 -12.35 -41.98
CA PRO A 137 -3.53 -11.48 -41.88
C PRO A 137 -3.96 -10.30 -41.04
N VAL A 138 -3.21 -10.02 -39.97
CA VAL A 138 -3.42 -8.83 -39.14
C VAL A 138 -3.51 -7.68 -40.14
N SER A 139 -4.71 -7.14 -40.35
CA SER A 139 -4.88 -6.00 -41.25
C SER A 139 -3.95 -4.95 -40.69
N ARG A 140 -2.94 -4.57 -41.47
CA ARG A 140 -1.93 -3.59 -41.08
C ARG A 140 -2.65 -2.45 -40.37
N ALA A 141 -2.37 -2.29 -39.07
CA ALA A 141 -3.20 -1.50 -38.19
C ALA A 141 -3.46 -0.11 -38.80
N ALA A 142 -4.71 0.35 -38.71
CA ALA A 142 -5.07 1.75 -38.95
C ALA A 142 -4.01 2.66 -38.31
N SER A 143 -3.63 3.76 -38.97
CA SER A 143 -2.56 4.68 -38.54
C SER A 143 -2.55 4.80 -37.01
N VAL A 144 -1.60 4.13 -36.36
CA VAL A 144 -1.52 4.13 -34.89
C VAL A 144 -0.98 5.51 -34.51
N ALA A 145 -1.90 6.41 -34.15
CA ALA A 145 -1.49 7.68 -33.60
C ALA A 145 -0.73 7.41 -32.29
N PRO A 146 0.48 7.97 -32.11
CA PRO A 146 1.24 7.77 -30.88
C PRO A 146 0.42 8.27 -29.70
N THR A 147 0.04 7.36 -28.81
CA THR A 147 -0.71 7.69 -27.59
C THR A 147 0.29 7.74 -26.45
N ARG A 148 0.54 8.93 -25.91
CA ARG A 148 1.50 9.11 -24.80
C ARG A 148 0.87 8.83 -23.43
N ASN A 149 -0.45 9.01 -23.31
CA ASN A 149 -1.17 8.86 -22.05
C ASN A 149 -2.41 7.99 -22.31
N ALA A 150 -2.32 6.71 -22.01
CA ALA A 150 -3.49 5.85 -21.89
C ALA A 150 -3.95 5.90 -20.42
N PHE A 151 -5.17 6.37 -20.17
CA PHE A 151 -5.78 6.30 -18.83
C PHE A 151 -6.20 4.85 -18.57
N GLU A 152 -5.20 3.99 -18.35
CA GLU A 152 -5.30 2.54 -18.14
C GLU A 152 -4.86 2.17 -16.72
N LEU A 153 -5.53 2.77 -15.74
CA LEU A 153 -5.31 2.46 -14.33
C LEU A 153 -6.59 1.87 -13.76
N THR A 154 -6.52 0.62 -13.31
CA THR A 154 -7.59 0.02 -12.51
C THR A 154 -7.55 0.62 -11.10
N SER A 155 -8.69 0.67 -10.41
CA SER A 155 -8.75 1.15 -9.02
C SER A 155 -7.76 0.44 -8.10
N ARG A 156 -7.49 -0.85 -8.33
CA ARG A 156 -6.53 -1.63 -7.53
C ARG A 156 -5.08 -1.18 -7.76
N ILE A 157 -4.68 -0.89 -9.00
CA ILE A 157 -3.32 -0.40 -9.27
C ILE A 157 -3.16 1.01 -8.69
N ALA A 158 -4.19 1.86 -8.80
CA ALA A 158 -4.20 3.18 -8.20
C ALA A 158 -4.03 3.13 -6.67
N ASP A 159 -4.80 2.26 -6.00
CA ASP A 159 -4.76 2.06 -4.56
C ASP A 159 -3.39 1.51 -4.11
N ASN A 160 -2.88 0.49 -4.79
CA ASN A 160 -1.55 -0.06 -4.50
C ASN A 160 -0.44 0.97 -4.68
N MET A 161 -0.46 1.79 -5.75
CA MET A 161 0.54 2.85 -5.97
C MET A 161 0.45 3.91 -4.86
N TYR A 162 -0.76 4.34 -4.50
CA TYR A 162 -1.00 5.28 -3.42
C TYR A 162 -0.45 4.77 -2.08
N TRP A 163 -0.76 3.53 -1.70
CA TRP A 163 -0.26 2.94 -0.46
C TRP A 163 1.24 2.62 -0.52
N LEU A 164 1.80 2.29 -1.68
CA LEU A 164 3.25 2.13 -1.84
C LEU A 164 3.96 3.45 -1.50
N GLY A 165 3.47 4.56 -2.03
CA GLY A 165 3.97 5.90 -1.72
C GLY A 165 3.86 6.25 -0.23
N ARG A 166 2.70 6.02 0.39
CA ARG A 166 2.51 6.29 1.83
C ARG A 166 3.43 5.44 2.70
N ASN A 167 3.52 4.13 2.46
CA ASN A 167 4.37 3.26 3.28
C ASN A 167 5.86 3.53 3.07
N LEU A 168 6.26 3.98 1.87
CA LEU A 168 7.64 4.40 1.61
C LEU A 168 7.99 5.58 2.50
N GLU A 169 7.14 6.60 2.50
CA GLU A 169 7.34 7.80 3.33
C GLU A 169 7.27 7.48 4.84
N ARG A 170 6.37 6.60 5.29
CA ARG A 170 6.33 6.11 6.69
C ARG A 170 7.62 5.44 7.09
N SER A 171 8.16 4.59 6.23
CA SER A 171 9.38 3.86 6.54
C SER A 171 10.61 4.78 6.59
N GLU A 172 10.68 5.81 5.73
CA GLU A 172 11.76 6.81 5.78
C GLU A 172 11.69 7.63 7.07
N GLN A 173 10.51 8.15 7.40
CA GLN A 173 10.28 8.94 8.60
C GLN A 173 10.57 8.14 9.87
N LEU A 174 10.09 6.89 9.96
CA LEU A 174 10.35 6.02 11.11
C LEU A 174 11.85 5.76 11.27
N ALA A 175 12.59 5.50 10.18
CA ALA A 175 14.04 5.31 10.25
C ALA A 175 14.75 6.57 10.77
N ARG A 176 14.34 7.76 10.31
CA ARG A 176 14.89 9.05 10.77
C ARG A 176 14.56 9.31 12.24
N LEU A 177 13.31 9.11 12.66
CA LEU A 177 12.88 9.25 14.06
C LEU A 177 13.64 8.30 14.99
N LEU A 178 13.73 7.02 14.63
CA LEU A 178 14.47 6.03 15.41
C LEU A 178 15.94 6.41 15.51
N ARG A 179 16.55 6.92 14.44
CA ARG A 179 17.95 7.35 14.46
C ARG A 179 18.17 8.46 15.47
N VAL A 180 17.37 9.52 15.41
CA VAL A 180 17.46 10.64 16.35
C VAL A 180 17.20 10.15 17.78
N ALA A 181 16.11 9.43 18.02
CA ALA A 181 15.73 8.94 19.34
C ALA A 181 16.76 7.99 19.96
N LEU A 182 17.31 7.06 19.19
CA LEU A 182 18.35 6.14 19.66
C LEU A 182 19.68 6.85 19.90
N THR A 183 20.05 7.84 19.06
CA THR A 183 21.22 8.66 19.33
C THR A 183 21.09 9.36 20.69
N ARG A 184 19.95 9.99 20.99
CA ARG A 184 19.72 10.63 22.30
C ARG A 184 19.72 9.62 23.45
N ALA A 185 19.12 8.43 23.25
CA ALA A 185 19.08 7.38 24.25
C ALA A 185 20.46 6.79 24.59
N THR A 186 21.43 6.91 23.68
CA THR A 186 22.79 6.34 23.84
C THR A 186 23.82 7.38 24.28
N GLN A 187 23.54 8.67 24.14
CA GLN A 187 24.33 9.75 24.73
C GLN A 187 24.04 9.74 26.24
N GLY A 188 25.08 9.62 27.07
CA GLY A 188 24.95 9.42 28.53
C GLY A 188 24.18 10.52 29.26
N SER A 189 24.00 10.34 30.58
CA SER A 189 23.17 11.16 31.48
C SER A 189 23.43 12.68 31.49
N ASP A 190 24.53 13.13 30.89
CA ASP A 190 24.93 14.54 30.87
C ASP A 190 24.31 15.33 29.70
N PHE A 191 23.63 14.69 28.73
CA PHE A 191 23.35 15.35 27.44
C PHE A 191 21.95 15.28 26.79
N PRO A 192 21.02 14.34 27.03
CA PRO A 192 19.69 14.47 26.46
C PRO A 192 18.76 15.27 27.38
N ASP A 193 18.29 16.43 26.91
CA ASP A 193 17.15 17.13 27.54
C ASP A 193 15.96 16.14 27.61
N PRO A 194 15.42 15.83 28.81
CA PRO A 194 14.28 14.92 28.95
C PRO A 194 13.08 15.28 28.07
N ASN A 195 12.88 16.57 27.78
CA ASN A 195 11.82 17.05 26.90
C ASN A 195 12.05 16.67 25.45
N ASP A 196 13.30 16.64 24.99
CA ASP A 196 13.64 16.23 23.63
C ASP A 196 13.27 14.77 23.40
N VAL A 197 13.71 13.90 24.32
CA VAL A 197 13.37 12.47 24.26
C VAL A 197 11.87 12.25 24.38
N ALA A 198 11.19 12.94 25.31
CA ALA A 198 9.74 12.86 25.45
C ALA A 198 9.02 13.28 24.16
N THR A 199 9.49 14.33 23.47
CA THR A 199 8.96 14.78 22.18
C THR A 199 9.04 13.69 21.14
N LEU A 200 10.23 13.08 20.97
CA LEU A 200 10.45 12.02 19.98
C LEU A 200 9.57 10.79 20.26
N LEU A 201 9.40 10.42 21.53
CA LEU A 201 8.51 9.34 21.94
C LEU A 201 7.03 9.67 21.72
N CYS A 202 6.62 10.92 21.98
CA CYS A 202 5.27 11.42 21.64
C CYS A 202 5.00 11.30 20.13
N VAL A 203 5.95 11.70 19.29
CA VAL A 203 5.80 11.59 17.84
C VAL A 203 5.70 10.13 17.41
N LEU A 204 6.54 9.23 17.95
CA LEU A 204 6.43 7.79 17.69
C LEU A 204 5.06 7.23 18.12
N ALA A 205 4.49 7.71 19.23
CA ALA A 205 3.16 7.31 19.66
C ALA A 205 2.05 7.86 18.75
N LEU A 206 2.14 9.13 18.32
CA LEU A 206 1.23 9.74 17.34
C LEU A 206 1.24 9.01 16.00
N GLU A 207 2.38 8.44 15.60
CA GLU A 207 2.54 7.63 14.40
C GLU A 207 2.15 6.15 14.60
N GLY A 208 1.79 5.74 15.83
CA GLY A 208 1.34 4.39 16.16
C GLY A 208 2.46 3.38 16.38
N HIS A 209 3.70 3.83 16.54
CA HIS A 209 4.88 3.01 16.81
C HIS A 209 5.14 2.80 18.31
N LEU A 210 4.39 3.49 19.17
CA LEU A 210 4.38 3.32 20.62
C LEU A 210 2.95 3.51 21.15
N PRO A 211 2.58 2.88 22.28
CA PRO A 211 1.35 3.24 22.98
C PRO A 211 1.43 4.67 23.52
N PHE A 212 0.29 5.37 23.60
CA PHE A 212 0.22 6.66 24.28
C PHE A 212 0.54 6.50 25.78
N ALA A 213 1.44 7.34 26.28
CA ALA A 213 1.83 7.42 27.68
C ALA A 213 2.29 8.85 28.00
N ASP A 214 2.45 9.15 29.29
CA ASP A 214 3.08 10.39 29.72
C ASP A 214 4.60 10.25 29.67
N PHE A 215 5.23 10.63 28.56
CA PHE A 215 6.68 10.50 28.39
C PHE A 215 7.50 11.55 29.18
N GLN A 216 6.84 12.48 29.87
CA GLN A 216 7.49 13.33 30.87
C GLN A 216 7.85 12.52 32.12
N ASP A 217 7.05 11.51 32.45
CA ASP A 217 7.38 10.54 33.49
C ASP A 217 8.62 9.72 33.12
N SER A 218 9.57 9.61 34.05
CA SER A 218 10.84 8.93 33.82
C SER A 218 10.70 7.42 33.62
N ALA A 219 9.74 6.78 34.30
CA ALA A 219 9.56 5.33 34.23
C ALA A 219 8.92 4.93 32.90
N GLU A 220 7.90 5.65 32.45
CA GLU A 220 7.31 5.44 31.13
C GLU A 220 8.31 5.77 30.00
N ARG A 221 9.12 6.82 30.16
CA ARG A 221 10.20 7.14 29.21
C ARG A 221 11.24 6.01 29.12
N GLU A 222 11.72 5.48 30.24
CA GLU A 222 12.70 4.38 30.25
C GLU A 222 12.14 3.11 29.58
N LYS A 223 10.88 2.78 29.85
CA LYS A 223 10.17 1.65 29.23
C LYS A 223 10.01 1.83 27.72
N ALA A 224 9.70 3.04 27.27
CA ALA A 224 9.58 3.37 25.85
C ALA A 224 10.94 3.29 25.14
N LEU A 225 12.00 3.81 25.76
CA LEU A 225 13.38 3.74 25.25
C LEU A 225 13.83 2.28 25.04
N LYS A 226 13.53 1.38 25.99
CA LYS A 226 13.80 -0.07 25.87
C LYS A 226 13.05 -0.72 24.70
N THR A 227 11.97 -0.10 24.24
CA THR A 227 11.14 -0.59 23.12
C THR A 227 11.66 -0.12 21.76
N LEU A 228 12.38 1.00 21.68
CA LEU A 228 12.86 1.57 20.40
C LEU A 228 13.63 0.58 19.53
N LYS A 229 14.51 -0.22 20.13
CA LYS A 229 15.25 -1.26 19.41
C LYS A 229 14.32 -2.34 18.85
N LYS A 230 13.24 -2.69 19.55
CA LYS A 230 12.24 -3.66 19.08
C LYS A 230 11.48 -3.15 17.84
N ILE A 231 11.21 -1.85 17.77
CA ILE A 231 10.54 -1.22 16.61
C ILE A 231 11.34 -1.44 15.31
N MET A 232 12.67 -1.50 15.41
CA MET A 232 13.53 -1.78 14.25
C MET A 232 13.81 -3.28 14.05
N CYS A 233 14.27 -3.95 15.10
CA CYS A 233 14.88 -5.28 14.97
C CYS A 233 13.86 -6.42 14.99
N SER A 234 12.73 -6.25 15.67
CA SER A 234 11.93 -7.41 16.07
C SER A 234 11.10 -7.98 14.94
N GLU A 235 11.08 -9.31 14.86
CA GLU A 235 10.27 -10.05 13.88
C GLU A 235 8.78 -10.04 14.21
N THR A 236 8.45 -9.92 15.49
CA THR A 236 7.08 -10.03 16.01
C THR A 236 6.42 -8.67 16.24
N TYR A 237 7.17 -7.58 16.15
CA TYR A 237 6.64 -6.24 16.40
C TYR A 237 5.88 -5.71 15.18
N CYS A 238 4.54 -5.72 15.27
CA CYS A 238 3.62 -5.39 14.17
C CYS A 238 3.64 -3.93 13.72
N PHE A 239 4.27 -3.03 14.49
CA PHE A 239 4.31 -1.59 14.21
C PHE A 239 5.73 -1.11 13.91
N GLY A 240 6.61 -1.99 13.41
CA GLY A 240 8.03 -1.72 13.19
C GLY A 240 8.44 -1.49 11.74
N LEU A 241 9.73 -1.17 11.53
CA LEU A 241 10.31 -1.05 10.18
C LEU A 241 10.17 -2.34 9.37
N ARG A 242 10.33 -3.50 10.01
CA ARG A 242 10.15 -4.81 9.36
C ARG A 242 8.77 -4.99 8.77
N PHE A 243 7.74 -4.58 9.50
CA PHE A 243 6.36 -4.64 9.02
C PHE A 243 6.13 -3.71 7.82
N LEU A 244 6.66 -2.48 7.89
CA LEU A 244 6.58 -1.54 6.76
C LEU A 244 7.32 -2.08 5.53
N PHE A 245 8.52 -2.64 5.68
CA PHE A 245 9.27 -3.24 4.57
C PHE A 245 8.58 -4.46 3.98
N LYS A 246 7.96 -5.31 4.81
CA LYS A 246 7.13 -6.41 4.32
C LYS A 246 5.97 -5.89 3.45
N ARG A 247 5.25 -4.87 3.92
CA ARG A 247 4.17 -4.23 3.15
C ARG A 247 4.67 -3.61 1.85
N LEU A 248 5.83 -2.94 1.88
CA LEU A 248 6.45 -2.39 0.67
C LEU A 248 6.75 -3.47 -0.36
N ASN A 249 7.35 -4.59 0.05
CA ASN A 249 7.64 -5.71 -0.85
C ASN A 249 6.35 -6.32 -1.42
N GLU A 250 5.35 -6.59 -0.59
CA GLU A 250 4.05 -7.13 -1.02
C GLU A 250 3.34 -6.24 -2.05
N MET A 251 3.46 -4.91 -1.93
CA MET A 251 2.90 -3.97 -2.90
C MET A 251 3.76 -3.86 -4.16
N ALA A 252 5.09 -3.84 -4.01
CA ALA A 252 6.03 -3.79 -5.13
C ALA A 252 5.87 -5.03 -6.04
N ASP A 253 5.69 -6.22 -5.46
CA ASP A 253 5.45 -7.47 -6.20
C ASP A 253 4.15 -7.42 -7.02
N GLN A 254 3.11 -6.76 -6.50
CA GLN A 254 1.85 -6.57 -7.23
C GLN A 254 1.93 -5.52 -8.35
N LEU A 255 3.01 -4.73 -8.38
CA LEU A 255 3.22 -3.62 -9.29
C LEU A 255 4.46 -3.82 -10.17
N HIS A 256 4.97 -5.05 -10.30
CA HIS A 256 6.17 -5.38 -11.06
C HIS A 256 6.08 -4.96 -12.54
N ASP A 257 4.87 -4.87 -13.12
CA ASP A 257 4.66 -4.38 -14.49
C ASP A 257 4.74 -2.85 -14.62
N ARG A 258 4.78 -2.12 -13.50
CA ARG A 258 4.77 -0.65 -13.43
C ARG A 258 6.04 -0.04 -12.83
N LEU A 259 6.87 -0.87 -12.21
CA LEU A 259 8.16 -0.47 -11.65
C LEU A 259 9.28 -0.92 -12.60
N SER A 260 10.35 -0.13 -12.72
CA SER A 260 11.57 -0.63 -13.35
C SER A 260 12.16 -1.77 -12.51
N MET A 261 12.91 -2.69 -13.14
CA MET A 261 13.60 -3.76 -12.41
C MET A 261 14.48 -3.18 -11.30
N ASP A 262 15.25 -2.13 -11.59
CA ASP A 262 16.11 -1.46 -10.62
C ASP A 262 15.32 -0.88 -9.42
N THR A 263 14.14 -0.29 -9.68
CA THR A 263 13.26 0.22 -8.62
C THR A 263 12.72 -0.93 -7.75
N TRP A 264 12.30 -2.03 -8.37
CA TRP A 264 11.79 -3.20 -7.66
C TRP A 264 12.89 -3.89 -6.81
N GLU A 265 14.10 -4.02 -7.35
CA GLU A 265 15.25 -4.56 -6.62
C GLU A 265 15.59 -3.71 -5.37
N LEU A 266 15.52 -2.38 -5.47
CA LEU A 266 15.76 -1.54 -4.31
C LEU A 266 14.74 -1.75 -3.19
N PHE A 267 13.45 -1.94 -3.49
CA PHE A 267 12.44 -2.28 -2.49
C PHE A 267 12.79 -3.58 -1.76
N THR A 268 13.06 -4.66 -2.50
CA THR A 268 13.36 -5.97 -1.92
C THR A 268 14.64 -5.97 -1.07
N SER A 269 15.57 -5.06 -1.38
CA SER A 269 16.84 -4.94 -0.69
C SER A 269 16.80 -4.16 0.64
N LEU A 270 15.66 -3.57 1.05
CA LEU A 270 15.52 -2.84 2.32
C LEU A 270 15.45 -3.78 3.54
N ALA A 271 14.63 -4.85 3.46
CA ALA A 271 14.45 -5.79 4.57
C ALA A 271 15.75 -6.47 5.04
N PRO A 272 16.67 -6.89 4.15
CA PRO A 272 17.97 -7.44 4.53
C PRO A 272 18.89 -6.47 5.29
N LEU A 273 18.63 -5.16 5.27
CA LEU A 273 19.42 -4.18 6.03
C LEU A 273 19.06 -4.16 7.52
N LEU A 274 17.93 -4.75 7.91
CA LEU A 274 17.51 -4.77 9.29
C LEU A 274 18.49 -5.60 10.14
N PRO A 275 18.98 -5.06 11.26
CA PRO A 275 19.86 -5.78 12.17
C PRO A 275 19.09 -6.87 12.92
N GLU A 276 19.83 -7.88 13.39
CA GLU A 276 19.32 -8.87 14.34
C GLU A 276 18.91 -8.24 15.67
N GLU A 277 17.99 -8.87 16.41
CA GLU A 277 17.56 -8.40 17.74
C GLU A 277 18.72 -8.35 18.76
N SER A 278 19.77 -9.14 18.56
CA SER A 278 20.97 -9.17 19.40
C SER A 278 21.91 -7.96 19.19
N ALA A 279 21.76 -7.20 18.09
CA ALA A 279 22.71 -6.18 17.67
C ALA A 279 22.89 -5.05 18.71
N ASN A 280 24.12 -4.55 18.89
CA ASN A 280 24.36 -3.41 19.77
C ASN A 280 23.87 -2.08 19.15
N TYR A 281 23.74 -1.03 19.97
CA TYR A 281 23.25 0.28 19.49
C TYR A 281 24.07 0.90 18.35
N PRO A 282 25.42 0.88 18.36
CA PRO A 282 26.21 1.38 17.23
C PRO A 282 25.90 0.70 15.89
N VAL A 283 25.71 -0.63 15.90
CA VAL A 283 25.30 -1.37 14.69
C VAL A 283 23.90 -0.97 14.25
N VAL A 284 22.96 -0.84 15.18
CA VAL A 284 21.58 -0.40 14.89
C VAL A 284 21.58 0.99 14.23
N LEU A 285 22.31 1.95 14.78
CA LEU A 285 22.44 3.31 14.22
C LEU A 285 23.06 3.28 12.81
N ASN A 286 24.13 2.51 12.60
CA ASN A 286 24.76 2.38 11.27
C ASN A 286 23.80 1.77 10.22
N ARG A 287 22.96 0.80 10.63
CA ARG A 287 21.93 0.23 9.75
C ARG A 287 20.83 1.23 9.43
N LEU A 288 20.43 2.08 10.37
CA LEU A 288 19.48 3.17 10.11
C LEU A 288 20.03 4.15 9.06
N ASP A 289 21.30 4.55 9.16
CA ASP A 289 21.93 5.39 8.14
C ASP A 289 21.94 4.70 6.77
N SER A 290 22.26 3.41 6.73
CA SER A 290 22.23 2.62 5.48
C SER A 290 20.83 2.55 4.86
N ILE A 291 19.79 2.39 5.69
CA ILE A 291 18.39 2.38 5.27
C ILE A 291 18.00 3.75 4.70
N ILE A 292 18.31 4.84 5.41
CA ILE A 292 17.99 6.20 4.96
C ILE A 292 18.66 6.50 3.62
N VAL A 293 19.94 6.17 3.46
CA VAL A 293 20.66 6.34 2.18
C VAL A 293 19.98 5.55 1.05
N ARG A 294 19.57 4.31 1.31
CA ARG A 294 18.91 3.47 0.30
C ARG A 294 17.53 3.99 -0.07
N GLN A 295 16.76 4.49 0.88
CA GLN A 295 15.46 5.10 0.62
C GLN A 295 15.59 6.43 -0.15
N ASN A 296 16.63 7.22 0.13
CA ASN A 296 16.95 8.41 -0.66
C ASN A 296 17.30 8.03 -2.11
N ALA A 297 18.09 6.97 -2.32
CA ALA A 297 18.42 6.46 -3.66
C ALA A 297 17.16 5.96 -4.39
N LEU A 298 16.30 5.21 -3.70
CA LEU A 298 15.01 4.76 -4.24
C LEU A 298 14.11 5.93 -4.63
N SER A 299 14.06 6.99 -3.80
CA SER A 299 13.34 8.22 -4.14
C SER A 299 13.91 8.87 -5.41
N GLY A 300 15.23 8.84 -5.59
CA GLY A 300 15.90 9.30 -6.81
C GLY A 300 15.46 8.50 -8.04
N LEU A 301 15.51 7.16 -7.99
CA LEU A 301 15.09 6.30 -9.11
C LEU A 301 13.61 6.48 -9.46
N ILE A 302 12.72 6.59 -8.47
CA ILE A 302 11.30 6.89 -8.69
C ILE A 302 11.14 8.23 -9.43
N HIS A 303 11.99 9.21 -9.14
CA HIS A 303 11.97 10.51 -9.80
C HIS A 303 12.73 10.55 -11.12
N GLU A 304 13.62 9.62 -11.46
CA GLU A 304 14.33 9.63 -12.75
C GLU A 304 13.70 8.64 -13.74
N ASP A 305 13.46 7.40 -13.34
CA ASP A 305 13.17 6.28 -14.26
C ASP A 305 11.68 6.10 -14.58
N MET A 306 10.79 6.40 -13.62
CA MET A 306 9.37 6.14 -13.82
C MET A 306 8.75 7.15 -14.79
N THR A 307 8.02 6.68 -15.80
CA THR A 307 7.24 7.60 -16.64
C THR A 307 6.21 8.32 -15.78
N ARG A 308 5.98 9.61 -16.04
CA ARG A 308 5.00 10.45 -15.31
C ARG A 308 3.60 10.12 -15.81
N ASP A 309 3.21 8.88 -15.59
CA ASP A 309 1.89 8.35 -15.89
C ASP A 309 0.96 8.52 -14.67
N HIS A 310 -0.24 7.92 -14.71
CA HIS A 310 -1.15 8.00 -13.56
C HIS A 310 -0.67 7.19 -12.36
N GLY A 311 0.03 6.07 -12.57
CA GLY A 311 0.55 5.24 -11.48
C GLY A 311 1.57 6.02 -10.64
N TRP A 312 2.51 6.67 -11.32
CA TRP A 312 3.48 7.56 -10.68
C TRP A 312 2.80 8.70 -9.90
N ARG A 313 1.74 9.30 -10.45
CA ARG A 313 0.99 10.36 -9.74
C ARG A 313 0.30 9.87 -8.48
N PHE A 314 -0.30 8.68 -8.49
CA PHE A 314 -0.91 8.12 -7.28
C PHE A 314 0.14 7.81 -6.21
N LEU A 315 1.30 7.28 -6.61
CA LEU A 315 2.45 7.10 -5.72
C LEU A 315 2.86 8.43 -5.10
N GLU A 316 3.02 9.47 -5.92
CA GLU A 316 3.41 10.79 -5.47
C GLU A 316 2.36 11.41 -4.53
N ILE A 317 1.07 11.28 -4.84
CA ILE A 317 -0.01 11.73 -3.96
C ILE A 317 0.08 11.06 -2.59
N GLY A 318 0.33 9.74 -2.55
CA GLY A 318 0.55 9.02 -1.31
C GLY A 318 1.72 9.57 -0.50
N ARG A 319 2.88 9.76 -1.14
CA ARG A 319 4.08 10.31 -0.49
C ARG A 319 3.86 11.71 0.08
N ARG A 320 3.31 12.62 -0.73
CA ARG A 320 3.10 14.03 -0.34
C ARG A 320 2.08 14.15 0.79
N LEU A 321 1.00 13.38 0.74
CA LEU A 321 0.01 13.33 1.82
C LEU A 321 0.64 12.82 3.12
N GLU A 322 1.36 11.70 3.07
CA GLU A 322 1.96 11.12 4.26
C GLU A 322 3.00 12.06 4.87
N ARG A 323 3.87 12.65 4.05
CA ARG A 323 4.86 13.63 4.50
C ARG A 323 4.22 14.83 5.20
N GLY A 324 3.13 15.36 4.64
CA GLY A 324 2.42 16.47 5.27
C GLY A 324 1.82 16.07 6.64
N LEU A 325 1.26 14.87 6.78
CA LEU A 325 0.78 14.36 8.06
C LEU A 325 1.91 14.17 9.08
N GLN A 326 3.09 13.72 8.63
CA GLN A 326 4.27 13.55 9.48
C GLN A 326 4.79 14.90 10.01
N ILE A 327 4.82 15.95 9.18
CA ILE A 327 5.16 17.31 9.63
C ILE A 327 4.20 17.76 10.73
N LEU A 328 2.90 17.51 10.55
CA LEU A 328 1.89 17.85 11.57
C LEU A 328 2.08 17.03 12.85
N ASN A 329 2.47 15.76 12.76
CA ASN A 329 2.80 14.93 13.93
C ASN A 329 4.02 15.45 14.68
N LEU A 330 5.08 15.83 13.95
CA LEU A 330 6.29 16.43 14.51
C LEU A 330 5.93 17.69 15.31
N LEU A 331 5.17 18.62 14.71
CA LEU A 331 4.74 19.87 15.36
C LEU A 331 3.81 19.62 16.56
N SER A 332 2.90 18.64 16.46
CA SER A 332 2.06 18.22 17.59
C SER A 332 2.88 17.65 18.75
N GLY A 333 3.96 16.93 18.47
CA GLY A 333 4.83 16.34 19.50
C GLY A 333 5.45 17.37 20.44
N ILE A 334 5.79 18.56 19.93
CA ILE A 334 6.35 19.65 20.75
C ILE A 334 5.38 20.12 21.84
N GLN A 335 4.07 20.00 21.60
CA GLN A 335 3.03 20.47 22.53
C GLN A 335 3.06 19.71 23.86
N SER A 336 3.55 18.47 23.85
CA SER A 336 3.75 17.65 25.05
C SER A 336 4.88 18.15 25.96
N CYS A 337 5.62 19.18 25.55
CA CYS A 337 6.79 19.72 26.26
C CYS A 337 6.61 21.15 26.78
N LYS A 338 5.34 21.63 26.85
CA LYS A 338 4.97 22.99 27.25
C LYS A 338 5.48 23.46 28.63
N ILE A 339 6.03 22.57 29.46
CA ILE A 339 6.36 22.83 30.88
C ILE A 339 7.81 23.30 31.07
N ALA A 340 8.77 22.97 30.19
CA ALA A 340 10.20 23.20 30.44
C ALA A 340 11.02 23.83 29.28
N GLY A 341 10.38 24.19 28.16
CA GLY A 341 11.02 24.84 27.00
C GLY A 341 10.95 23.98 25.73
N PHE A 342 11.26 24.60 24.58
CA PHE A 342 11.07 23.97 23.25
C PHE A 342 12.38 23.75 22.47
N GLU A 343 13.50 24.32 22.91
CA GLU A 343 14.70 24.46 22.06
C GLU A 343 15.28 23.12 21.61
N ALA A 344 15.52 22.19 22.55
CA ALA A 344 16.06 20.86 22.22
C ALA A 344 15.09 20.05 21.34
N SER A 345 13.79 20.10 21.64
CA SER A 345 12.73 19.48 20.83
C SER A 345 12.70 20.04 19.40
N LEU A 346 12.86 21.36 19.24
CA LEU A 346 12.87 22.01 17.93
C LEU A 346 14.10 21.59 17.10
N GLU A 347 15.27 21.43 17.71
CA GLU A 347 16.46 20.89 17.03
C GLU A 347 16.21 19.47 16.52
N SER A 348 15.63 18.59 17.34
CA SER A 348 15.31 17.23 16.93
C SER A 348 14.27 17.17 15.83
N LEU A 349 13.24 18.03 15.86
CA LEU A 349 12.30 18.16 14.75
C LEU A 349 13.01 18.56 13.44
N LEU A 350 13.90 19.55 13.49
CA LEU A 350 14.67 20.00 12.33
C LEU A 350 15.63 18.90 11.83
N GLU A 351 16.19 18.09 12.73
CA GLU A 351 17.04 16.95 12.39
C GLU A 351 16.24 15.81 11.74
N THR A 352 15.09 15.45 12.30
CA THR A 352 14.20 14.43 11.74
C THR A 352 13.64 14.83 10.38
N SER A 353 13.28 16.12 10.20
CA SER A 353 12.73 16.66 8.95
C SER A 353 13.80 17.04 7.91
N ASP A 354 15.08 16.71 8.16
CA ASP A 354 16.22 17.03 7.28
C ASP A 354 16.35 18.52 6.93
N SER A 355 15.88 19.39 7.84
CA SER A 355 15.82 20.84 7.66
C SER A 355 16.79 21.60 8.56
N ARG A 356 17.63 20.89 9.32
CA ARG A 356 18.62 21.48 10.24
C ARG A 356 19.63 22.38 9.53
N MET A 357 20.19 21.92 8.41
CA MET A 357 21.16 22.72 7.64
C MET A 357 20.52 23.97 7.03
N THR A 358 19.33 23.82 6.46
CA THR A 358 18.54 24.93 5.89
C THR A 358 18.20 25.98 6.95
N TYR A 359 17.76 25.54 8.14
CA TYR A 359 17.46 26.43 9.26
C TYR A 359 18.70 27.22 9.69
N ARG A 360 19.83 26.52 9.91
CA ARG A 360 21.08 27.17 10.34
C ARG A 360 21.54 28.21 9.33
N ALA A 361 21.54 27.87 8.04
CA ALA A 361 21.97 28.78 6.99
C ALA A 361 21.09 30.06 6.88
N ARG A 362 19.79 29.95 7.20
CA ARG A 362 18.84 31.05 7.05
C ARG A 362 18.74 31.95 8.27
N TYR A 363 18.64 31.38 9.46
CA TYR A 363 18.32 32.14 10.67
C TYR A 363 19.53 32.33 11.59
N MET A 364 20.58 31.50 11.48
CA MET A 364 21.82 31.57 12.27
C MET A 364 21.63 31.72 13.80
N ASN A 365 20.44 31.37 14.31
CA ASN A 365 19.98 31.57 15.68
C ASN A 365 19.53 30.25 16.31
N VAL A 366 19.33 30.26 17.63
CA VAL A 366 18.70 29.15 18.37
C VAL A 366 17.29 28.89 17.79
N PRO A 367 16.86 27.62 17.63
CA PRO A 367 15.53 27.31 17.14
C PRO A 367 14.43 27.94 17.98
N SER A 368 13.50 28.63 17.31
CA SER A 368 12.28 29.15 17.92
C SER A 368 11.06 28.65 17.17
N VAL A 369 9.93 28.52 17.88
CA VAL A 369 8.68 28.00 17.31
C VAL A 369 8.26 28.76 16.04
N PRO A 370 8.21 30.11 16.00
CA PRO A 370 7.80 30.84 14.80
C PRO A 370 8.67 30.54 13.58
N LEU A 371 9.99 30.44 13.75
CA LEU A 371 10.93 30.19 12.65
C LEU A 371 10.92 28.75 12.17
N VAL A 372 10.66 27.79 13.07
CA VAL A 372 10.47 26.38 12.69
C VAL A 372 9.13 26.21 11.95
N VAL A 373 8.08 26.90 12.37
CA VAL A 373 6.80 26.94 11.64
C VAL A 373 6.98 27.58 10.28
N ASP A 374 7.69 28.71 10.18
CA ASP A 374 8.00 29.34 8.90
C ASP A 374 8.68 28.34 7.94
N LEU A 375 9.72 27.65 8.41
CA LEU A 375 10.49 26.71 7.58
C LEU A 375 9.75 25.41 7.22
N LEU A 376 9.03 24.81 8.16
CA LEU A 376 8.38 23.50 7.99
C LEU A 376 6.94 23.59 7.48
N VAL A 377 6.28 24.74 7.63
CA VAL A 377 4.88 24.93 7.23
C VAL A 377 4.75 25.89 6.07
N CYS A 378 5.38 27.06 6.15
CA CYS A 378 5.10 28.22 5.28
C CYS A 378 6.09 28.37 4.10
N ASP A 379 7.28 27.77 4.17
CA ASP A 379 8.33 27.94 3.17
C ASP A 379 8.02 27.21 1.85
N LYS A 380 7.60 27.97 0.84
CA LYS A 380 7.28 27.47 -0.51
C LYS A 380 8.49 26.91 -1.27
N SER A 381 9.72 27.20 -0.83
CA SER A 381 10.96 26.73 -1.46
C SER A 381 11.49 25.44 -0.86
N ASN A 382 11.08 25.10 0.36
CA ASN A 382 11.52 23.89 1.06
C ASN A 382 10.69 22.68 0.59
N PRO A 383 11.29 21.66 -0.06
CA PRO A 383 10.59 20.46 -0.52
C PRO A 383 10.09 19.57 0.62
N ARG A 384 10.43 19.90 1.88
CA ARG A 384 9.94 19.27 3.09
C ARG A 384 8.83 20.07 3.77
N SER A 385 8.50 21.29 3.31
CA SER A 385 7.44 22.06 3.97
C SER A 385 6.05 21.57 3.63
N LEU A 386 5.08 21.85 4.52
CA LEU A 386 3.69 21.48 4.32
C LEU A 386 3.08 22.20 3.12
N ILE A 387 3.30 23.52 2.96
CA ILE A 387 2.80 24.26 1.79
C ILE A 387 3.35 23.69 0.47
N PHE A 388 4.60 23.22 0.45
CA PHE A 388 5.17 22.58 -0.72
C PHE A 388 4.45 21.26 -1.01
N GLN A 389 4.19 20.43 0.01
CA GLN A 389 3.45 19.17 -0.18
C GLN A 389 2.04 19.42 -0.73
N ILE A 390 1.33 20.41 -0.19
CA ILE A 390 -0.02 20.78 -0.66
C ILE A 390 0.01 21.27 -2.11
N LYS A 391 1.04 22.03 -2.50
CA LYS A 391 1.20 22.49 -3.89
C LYS A 391 1.47 21.35 -4.85
N GLU A 392 2.35 20.41 -4.49
CA GLU A 392 2.63 19.23 -5.31
C GLU A 392 1.43 18.30 -5.41
N LEU A 393 0.69 18.09 -4.31
CA LEU A 393 -0.58 17.36 -4.31
C LEU A 393 -1.55 17.96 -5.32
N ARG A 394 -1.71 19.30 -5.31
CA ARG A 394 -2.61 19.98 -6.23
C ARG A 394 -2.16 19.82 -7.68
N ARG A 395 -0.85 19.97 -7.96
CA ARG A 395 -0.30 19.74 -9.31
C ARG A 395 -0.56 18.33 -9.82
N ALA A 396 -0.44 17.32 -8.96
CA ALA A 396 -0.71 15.93 -9.32
C ALA A 396 -2.20 15.71 -9.65
N ILE A 397 -3.11 16.24 -8.81
CA ILE A 397 -4.56 16.16 -9.01
C ILE A 397 -5.01 16.91 -10.28
N ASP A 398 -4.53 18.14 -10.48
CA ASP A 398 -4.81 18.94 -11.69
C ASP A 398 -4.36 18.23 -12.97
N ALA A 399 -3.23 17.52 -12.91
CA ALA A 399 -2.75 16.73 -14.03
C ALA A 399 -3.63 15.50 -14.30
N LEU A 400 -4.08 14.79 -13.25
CA LEU A 400 -5.01 13.68 -13.38
C LEU A 400 -6.35 14.12 -13.96
N GLU A 401 -6.89 15.26 -13.52
CA GLU A 401 -8.14 15.82 -14.06
C GLU A 401 -8.01 16.11 -15.56
N ARG A 402 -6.97 16.86 -15.95
CA ARG A 402 -6.70 17.22 -17.36
C ARG A 402 -6.53 15.99 -18.26
N GLU A 403 -5.87 14.93 -17.77
CA GLU A 403 -5.58 13.73 -18.54
C GLU A 403 -6.76 12.76 -18.61
N SER A 404 -7.63 12.75 -17.60
CA SER A 404 -8.86 11.95 -17.58
C SER A 404 -9.90 12.38 -18.63
N ARG A 405 -9.79 13.60 -19.16
CA ARG A 405 -10.77 14.26 -20.06
C ARG A 405 -12.20 14.26 -19.50
N THR A 406 -12.35 14.14 -18.19
CA THR A 406 -13.63 14.19 -17.51
C THR A 406 -13.65 15.46 -16.67
N PRO A 407 -14.39 16.50 -17.08
CA PRO A 407 -14.47 17.75 -16.33
C PRO A 407 -14.92 17.48 -14.89
N PHE A 408 -14.31 18.17 -13.93
CA PHE A 408 -14.69 18.12 -12.51
C PHE A 408 -14.42 16.78 -11.82
N LEU A 409 -13.64 15.87 -12.42
CA LEU A 409 -13.33 14.56 -11.85
C LEU A 409 -12.60 14.62 -10.50
N PHE A 410 -12.03 15.77 -10.12
CA PHE A 410 -11.36 15.96 -8.83
C PHE A 410 -11.68 17.33 -8.20
N ALA A 411 -12.87 17.87 -8.48
CA ALA A 411 -13.21 19.24 -8.08
C ALA A 411 -13.23 19.45 -6.55
N GLU A 412 -13.70 18.46 -5.79
CA GLU A 412 -13.75 18.53 -4.32
C GLU A 412 -12.35 18.39 -3.70
N GLU A 413 -11.55 17.44 -4.20
CA GLU A 413 -10.15 17.25 -3.81
C GLU A 413 -9.34 18.54 -4.07
N ASN A 414 -9.52 19.14 -5.25
CA ASN A 414 -8.91 20.41 -5.61
C ASN A 414 -9.43 21.58 -4.77
N LYS A 415 -10.69 21.58 -4.35
CA LYS A 415 -11.23 22.58 -3.43
C LYS A 415 -10.56 22.48 -2.06
N ILE A 416 -10.50 21.28 -1.48
CA ILE A 416 -9.83 21.05 -0.18
C ILE A 416 -8.37 21.51 -0.23
N LEU A 417 -7.62 21.14 -1.26
CA LEU A 417 -6.21 21.54 -1.40
C LEU A 417 -6.05 23.06 -1.61
N ARG A 418 -6.93 23.71 -2.38
CA ARG A 418 -6.91 25.17 -2.55
C ARG A 418 -7.21 25.90 -1.25
N ASP A 419 -8.23 25.46 -0.50
CA ASP A 419 -8.60 26.09 0.77
C ASP A 419 -7.52 25.87 1.82
N THR A 420 -6.92 24.68 1.86
CA THR A 420 -5.75 24.39 2.73
C THR A 420 -4.56 25.27 2.38
N ALA A 421 -4.25 25.45 1.09
CA ALA A 421 -3.16 26.32 0.66
C ALA A 421 -3.39 27.79 1.07
N LYS A 422 -4.63 28.29 1.00
CA LYS A 422 -4.96 29.64 1.48
C LYS A 422 -4.73 29.80 2.98
N VAL A 423 -5.23 28.85 3.78
CA VAL A 423 -5.00 28.84 5.23
C VAL A 423 -3.51 28.91 5.55
N LEU A 424 -2.69 28.12 4.85
CA LEU A 424 -1.23 28.12 5.00
C LEU A 424 -0.55 29.43 4.55
N GLU A 425 -1.11 30.11 3.55
CA GLU A 425 -0.59 31.39 3.05
C GLU A 425 -0.96 32.58 3.95
N ASP A 426 -2.03 32.45 4.73
CA ASP A 426 -2.55 33.47 5.66
C ASP A 426 -2.03 33.31 7.10
N ILE A 427 -1.11 32.37 7.37
CA ILE A 427 -0.55 32.15 8.71
C ILE A 427 0.30 33.35 9.14
N ASP A 428 -0.07 33.97 10.25
CA ASP A 428 0.82 34.84 11.02
C ASP A 428 1.66 33.99 11.99
N ILE A 429 2.94 33.81 11.65
CA ILE A 429 3.88 33.02 12.45
C ILE A 429 4.14 33.61 13.84
N ALA A 430 3.90 34.91 14.04
CA ALA A 430 4.16 35.58 15.33
C ALA A 430 3.09 35.24 16.37
N THR A 431 1.86 34.95 15.94
CA THR A 431 0.71 34.70 16.82
C THR A 431 0.12 33.30 16.66
N VAL A 432 0.89 32.36 16.10
CA VAL A 432 0.38 31.04 15.73
C VAL A 432 0.00 30.20 16.95
N ASP A 433 -1.26 29.78 17.03
CA ASP A 433 -1.71 28.75 17.96
C ASP A 433 -1.45 27.37 17.34
N LEU A 434 -0.30 26.78 17.67
CA LEU A 434 0.14 25.49 17.15
C LEU A 434 -0.90 24.36 17.31
N PRO A 435 -1.49 24.12 18.51
CA PRO A 435 -2.57 23.15 18.68
C PRO A 435 -3.75 23.33 17.72
N ALA A 436 -4.28 24.54 17.62
CA ALA A 436 -5.41 24.81 16.73
C ALA A 436 -5.03 24.61 15.25
N LEU A 437 -3.84 25.09 14.87
CA LEU A 437 -3.32 24.98 13.51
C LEU A 437 -3.11 23.52 13.10
N THR A 438 -2.43 22.71 13.92
CA THR A 438 -2.14 21.32 13.56
C THR A 438 -3.40 20.46 13.54
N ALA A 439 -4.38 20.74 14.39
CA ALA A 439 -5.67 20.06 14.38
C ALA A 439 -6.49 20.39 13.11
N ASP A 440 -6.61 21.67 12.74
CA ASP A 440 -7.34 22.09 11.52
C ASP A 440 -6.69 21.50 10.25
N LEU A 441 -5.37 21.67 10.09
CA LEU A 441 -4.66 21.17 8.92
C LEU A 441 -4.72 19.65 8.81
N ARG A 442 -4.65 18.93 9.94
CA ARG A 442 -4.81 17.47 9.95
C ARG A 442 -6.20 17.04 9.50
N GLY A 443 -7.24 17.72 9.98
CA GLY A 443 -8.62 17.48 9.56
C GLY A 443 -8.81 17.69 8.06
N ARG A 444 -8.20 18.73 7.48
CA ARG A 444 -8.23 18.98 6.03
C ARG A 444 -7.51 17.90 5.23
N MET A 445 -6.34 17.47 5.69
CA MET A 445 -5.58 16.40 5.03
C MET A 445 -6.29 15.04 5.09
N GLN A 446 -6.94 14.74 6.22
CA GLN A 446 -7.80 13.55 6.36
C GLN A 446 -9.00 13.64 5.43
N SER A 447 -9.69 14.78 5.39
CA SER A 447 -10.81 15.02 4.47
C SER A 447 -10.40 14.83 3.00
N PHE A 448 -9.23 15.32 2.60
CA PHE A 448 -8.68 15.06 1.26
C PHE A 448 -8.45 13.56 1.01
N SER A 449 -7.80 12.86 1.95
CA SER A 449 -7.53 11.42 1.85
C SER A 449 -8.81 10.60 1.71
N ASP A 450 -9.82 10.91 2.51
CA ASP A 450 -11.11 10.21 2.51
C ASP A 450 -11.87 10.48 1.21
N THR A 451 -11.89 11.73 0.75
CA THR A 451 -12.51 12.13 -0.51
C THR A 451 -11.87 11.38 -1.69
N LEU A 452 -10.54 11.36 -1.75
CA LEU A 452 -9.79 10.63 -2.78
C LEU A 452 -10.02 9.12 -2.72
N THR A 453 -10.14 8.56 -1.52
CA THR A 453 -10.41 7.13 -1.33
C THR A 453 -11.78 6.75 -1.84
N LEU A 454 -12.80 7.55 -1.50
CA LEU A 454 -14.17 7.36 -1.96
C LEU A 454 -14.31 7.48 -3.48
N SER A 455 -13.56 8.40 -4.09
CA SER A 455 -13.61 8.63 -5.53
C SER A 455 -12.89 7.58 -6.37
N CYS A 456 -11.75 7.07 -5.90
CA CYS A 456 -10.82 6.28 -6.70
C CYS A 456 -10.77 4.80 -6.32
N PHE A 457 -10.98 4.45 -5.04
CA PHE A 457 -10.66 3.13 -4.50
C PHE A 457 -11.89 2.28 -4.13
N VAL A 458 -13.10 2.85 -4.12
CA VAL A 458 -14.32 2.10 -3.76
C VAL A 458 -14.80 1.19 -4.89
N HIS A 459 -14.70 -0.13 -4.70
CA HIS A 459 -15.04 -1.15 -5.71
C HIS A 459 -16.54 -1.37 -5.97
N ASN A 460 -17.45 -0.71 -5.24
CA ASN A 460 -18.89 -0.99 -5.24
C ASN A 460 -19.74 0.01 -6.05
N THR A 461 -19.13 1.05 -6.59
CA THR A 461 -19.73 2.02 -7.51
C THR A 461 -18.90 2.05 -8.80
N SER A 462 -19.48 2.54 -9.90
CA SER A 462 -18.74 2.84 -11.13
C SER A 462 -17.59 3.78 -10.79
N THR A 463 -16.43 3.19 -10.50
CA THR A 463 -15.22 3.89 -10.15
C THR A 463 -14.84 4.78 -11.32
N ARG A 464 -14.19 5.90 -11.01
CA ARG A 464 -13.67 6.89 -11.96
C ARG A 464 -12.52 6.30 -12.83
N GLN A 465 -12.80 5.17 -13.47
CA GLN A 465 -11.93 4.48 -14.40
C GLN A 465 -12.07 5.17 -15.75
N GLY A 466 -10.94 5.43 -16.42
CA GLY A 466 -10.91 6.28 -17.61
C GLY A 466 -11.84 5.82 -18.72
N PRO A 467 -12.09 6.67 -19.74
CA PRO A 467 -12.99 6.37 -20.84
C PRO A 467 -12.63 5.09 -21.61
N ALA A 468 -11.38 4.61 -21.54
CA ALA A 468 -10.96 3.32 -22.09
C ALA A 468 -11.56 2.12 -21.34
N TYR A 469 -11.70 2.20 -20.02
CA TYR A 469 -12.33 1.16 -19.20
C TYR A 469 -13.85 1.08 -19.43
N ASN A 470 -14.50 2.24 -19.56
CA ASN A 470 -15.94 2.32 -19.79
C ASN A 470 -16.34 1.94 -21.23
N LYS A 471 -15.41 2.02 -22.20
CA LYS A 471 -15.65 1.54 -23.58
C LYS A 471 -15.87 0.03 -23.68
N GLY A 472 -15.49 -0.75 -22.65
CA GLY A 472 -15.82 -2.17 -22.53
C GLY A 472 -16.98 -2.48 -21.57
N LYS A 473 -17.56 -1.48 -20.90
CA LYS A 473 -18.55 -1.65 -19.83
C LYS A 473 -19.84 -0.83 -19.99
N LEU A 474 -20.05 -0.15 -21.12
CA LEU A 474 -21.38 0.35 -21.48
C LEU A 474 -22.25 -0.83 -21.94
N LYS A 475 -22.76 -1.57 -20.96
CA LYS A 475 -24.12 -2.15 -20.88
C LYS A 475 -24.35 -2.74 -19.50
#